data_AF-A0A2P5DP62-F1
#
_entry.id   AF-A0A2P5DP62-F1
#
_cell.length_a   1.000
_cell.length_b   1.000
_cell.length_c   1.000
_cell.angle_alpha   90.00
_cell.angle_beta   90.00
_cell.angle_gamma   90.00
#
_symmetry.space_group_name_H-M   'P 1'
#
loop_
_entity.id
_entity.type
_entity.pdbx_description
1 polymer ?
#
loop_
_entity_poly.entity_id
_entity_poly.type
_entity_poly.pdbx_seq_one_letter_code
_entity_poly.pdbx_strand_id
1 'polypeptide(L)'
;MTHEIPCNAENKVFVSEVTIIMNTIKDYGSYIKSLNEEIVIDEGRVTSTQAKGLVGDYVGYPMKSKNRKCLVQSYKAHKRAATQDLAIVKKQ
;
A
#
# COMPACT_ATOMS: atom_id res chain seq x y z
N MET A 1 28.70 5.74 38.20
CA MET A 1 27.57 5.91 37.27
C MET A 1 27.55 4.69 36.36
N THR A 2 26.67 3.74 36.63
CA THR A 2 26.47 2.56 35.79
C THR A 2 25.79 3.03 34.50
N HIS A 3 26.52 2.99 33.40
CA HIS A 3 25.91 3.05 32.07
C HIS A 3 25.16 1.73 31.88
N GLU A 4 23.85 1.74 32.18
CA GLU A 4 22.97 0.66 31.79
C GLU A 4 22.93 0.62 30.26
N ILE A 5 23.54 -0.42 29.70
CA ILE A 5 23.42 -0.74 28.28
C ILE A 5 21.93 -0.98 28.02
N PRO A 6 21.26 -0.24 27.10
CA PRO A 6 19.84 -0.43 26.87
C PRO A 6 19.59 -1.90 26.53
N CYS A 7 18.72 -2.48 27.34
CA CYS A 7 18.44 -3.91 27.36
C CYS A 7 17.96 -4.39 25.98
N ASN A 8 18.47 -5.55 25.55
CA ASN A 8 18.10 -6.33 24.36
C ASN A 8 16.57 -6.40 24.08
N ALA A 9 15.70 -6.14 25.07
CA ALA A 9 14.26 -6.05 24.90
C ALA A 9 13.80 -4.89 24.00
N GLU A 10 14.40 -3.71 24.10
CA GLU A 10 14.01 -2.53 23.29
C GLU A 10 14.30 -2.75 21.81
N ASN A 11 15.45 -3.36 21.49
CA ASN A 11 15.79 -3.76 20.13
C ASN A 11 14.82 -4.81 19.56
N LYS A 12 14.29 -5.72 20.38
CA LYS A 12 13.31 -6.73 19.93
C LYS A 12 11.95 -6.11 19.61
N VAL A 13 11.48 -5.17 20.42
CA VAL A 13 10.25 -4.42 20.16
C VAL A 13 10.41 -3.61 18.87
N PHE A 14 11.55 -2.92 18.71
CA PHE A 14 11.86 -2.16 17.52
C PHE A 14 11.88 -3.01 16.24
N VAL A 15 12.54 -4.18 16.27
CA VAL A 15 12.56 -5.11 15.13
C VAL A 15 11.16 -5.63 14.80
N SER A 16 10.33 -5.89 15.81
CA SER A 16 8.94 -6.31 15.63
C SER A 16 8.12 -5.22 14.94
N GLU A 17 8.23 -3.96 15.38
CA GLU A 17 7.52 -2.82 14.79
C GLU A 17 7.92 -2.61 13.32
N VAL A 18 9.23 -2.63 13.02
CA VAL A 18 9.73 -2.52 11.63
C VAL A 18 9.20 -3.67 10.76
N THR A 19 9.14 -4.89 11.29
CA THR A 19 8.62 -6.06 10.57
C THR A 19 7.13 -5.91 10.26
N ILE A 20 6.34 -5.42 11.21
CA ILE A 20 4.91 -5.14 11.01
C ILE A 20 4.73 -4.09 9.91
N ILE A 21 5.45 -2.97 9.98
CA ILE A 21 5.40 -1.90 8.97
C ILE A 21 5.76 -2.44 7.58
N MET A 22 6.83 -3.25 7.48
CA MET A 22 7.22 -3.87 6.21
C MET A 22 6.14 -4.80 5.64
N ASN A 23 5.51 -5.62 6.49
CA ASN A 23 4.44 -6.52 6.06
C ASN A 23 3.21 -5.73 5.60
N THR A 24 2.80 -4.71 6.35
CA THR A 24 1.70 -3.82 5.96
C THR A 24 1.97 -3.11 4.62
N ILE A 25 3.20 -2.65 4.38
CA ILE A 25 3.59 -2.07 3.07
C ILE A 25 3.47 -3.11 1.94
N LYS A 26 3.89 -4.36 2.18
CA LYS A 26 3.75 -5.44 1.19
C LYS A 26 2.28 -5.74 0.89
N ASP A 27 1.44 -5.84 1.92
CA ASP A 27 0.01 -6.13 1.77
C ASP A 27 -0.70 -5.05 0.96
N TYR A 28 -0.41 -3.76 1.24
CA TYR A 28 -0.91 -2.66 0.42
C TYR A 28 -0.43 -2.73 -1.02
N GLY A 29 0.83 -3.12 -1.26
CA GLY A 29 1.36 -3.33 -2.61
C GLY A 29 0.60 -4.39 -3.39
N SER A 30 0.34 -5.55 -2.76
CA SER A 30 -0.44 -6.64 -3.34
C SER A 30 -1.88 -6.21 -3.61
N TYR A 31 -2.53 -5.53 -2.66
CA TYR A 31 -3.90 -5.07 -2.82
C TYR A 31 -4.07 -4.04 -3.95
N ILE A 32 -3.14 -3.08 -4.08
CA ILE A 32 -3.11 -2.13 -5.21
C ILE A 32 -2.97 -2.87 -6.54
N LYS A 33 -2.13 -3.92 -6.59
CA LYS A 33 -1.93 -4.72 -7.81
C LYS A 33 -3.22 -5.43 -8.22
N SER A 34 -3.88 -6.11 -7.29
CA SER A 34 -5.17 -6.78 -7.54
C SER A 34 -6.25 -5.80 -7.99
N LEU A 35 -6.32 -4.61 -7.37
CA LEU A 35 -7.23 -3.55 -7.82
C LEU A 35 -6.94 -3.08 -9.25
N ASN A 36 -5.67 -2.99 -9.66
CA ASN A 36 -5.33 -2.63 -11.04
C ASN A 36 -5.79 -3.69 -12.03
N GLU A 37 -5.61 -4.96 -11.71
CA GLU A 37 -6.03 -6.08 -12.55
C GLU A 37 -7.56 -6.09 -12.72
N GLU A 38 -8.30 -5.90 -11.62
CA GLU A 38 -9.76 -5.82 -11.64
C GLU A 38 -10.26 -4.63 -12.49
N ILE A 39 -9.63 -3.46 -12.34
CA ILE A 39 -9.95 -2.27 -13.13
C ILE A 39 -9.73 -2.51 -14.62
N VAL A 40 -8.63 -3.14 -15.02
CA VAL A 40 -8.33 -3.45 -16.44
C VAL A 40 -9.34 -4.45 -17.00
N ILE A 41 -9.74 -5.45 -16.21
CA ILE A 41 -10.78 -6.41 -16.61
C ILE A 41 -12.12 -5.68 -16.78
N ASP A 42 -12.49 -4.81 -15.86
CA ASP A 42 -13.71 -4.01 -15.93
C ASP A 42 -13.70 -3.07 -17.15
N GLU A 43 -12.58 -2.41 -17.47
CA GLU A 43 -12.42 -1.60 -18.69
C GLU A 43 -12.61 -2.42 -19.96
N GLY A 44 -11.98 -3.60 -20.03
CA GLY A 44 -12.09 -4.53 -21.15
C GLY A 44 -13.51 -5.03 -21.35
N ARG A 45 -14.25 -5.26 -20.26
CA ARG A 45 -15.67 -5.61 -20.30
C ARG A 45 -16.51 -4.44 -20.79
N VAL A 46 -16.30 -3.23 -20.28
CA VAL A 46 -17.04 -2.03 -20.71
C VAL A 46 -16.81 -1.77 -22.20
N THR A 47 -15.56 -1.79 -22.67
CA THR A 47 -15.23 -1.59 -24.09
C THR A 47 -15.83 -2.69 -24.98
N SER A 48 -15.83 -3.95 -24.55
CA SER A 48 -16.48 -5.05 -25.27
C SER A 48 -18.00 -4.89 -25.35
N THR A 49 -18.64 -4.51 -24.24
CA THR A 49 -20.08 -4.23 -24.19
C THR A 49 -20.44 -3.01 -25.03
N GLN A 50 -19.58 -1.98 -25.06
CA GLN A 50 -19.75 -0.78 -25.87
C GLN A 50 -19.63 -1.09 -27.36
N ALA A 51 -18.64 -1.89 -27.75
CA ALA A 51 -18.48 -2.37 -29.13
C ALA A 51 -19.68 -3.21 -29.61
N LYS A 52 -20.40 -3.86 -28.68
CA LYS A 52 -21.62 -4.63 -28.95
C LYS A 52 -22.91 -3.80 -28.89
N GLY A 53 -22.82 -2.49 -28.59
CA GLY A 53 -23.99 -1.60 -28.49
C GLY A 53 -24.89 -1.85 -27.26
N LEU A 54 -24.35 -2.46 -26.20
CA LEU A 54 -25.12 -2.96 -25.04
C LEU A 54 -24.98 -2.08 -23.77
N VAL A 55 -24.39 -0.88 -23.84
CA VAL A 55 -24.02 -0.11 -22.64
C VAL A 55 -25.17 0.72 -22.10
N GLY A 56 -25.63 0.38 -20.88
CA GLY A 56 -26.27 1.29 -19.94
C GLY A 56 -25.29 1.73 -18.84
N ASP A 57 -25.50 2.92 -18.28
CA ASP A 57 -24.54 3.66 -17.43
C ASP A 57 -23.85 2.81 -16.33
N TYR A 58 -22.54 2.58 -16.49
CA TYR A 58 -21.70 1.87 -15.53
C TYR A 58 -21.32 2.78 -14.34
N VAL A 59 -22.21 2.90 -13.36
CA VAL A 59 -22.02 3.73 -12.15
C VAL A 59 -20.90 3.20 -11.20
N GLY A 60 -20.45 1.95 -11.37
CA GLY A 60 -19.45 1.33 -10.48
C GLY A 60 -17.98 1.71 -10.74
N TYR A 61 -17.65 2.15 -11.94
CA TYR A 61 -16.27 2.40 -12.38
C TYR A 61 -15.60 3.63 -11.72
N PRO A 62 -16.29 4.79 -11.57
CA PRO A 62 -15.70 5.98 -10.95
C PRO A 62 -15.30 5.76 -9.49
N MET A 63 -16.06 4.95 -8.74
CA MET A 63 -15.87 4.72 -7.31
C MET A 63 -14.57 3.95 -7.03
N LYS A 64 -14.29 2.88 -7.81
CA LYS A 64 -13.05 2.09 -7.69
C LYS A 64 -11.81 2.93 -8.02
N SER A 65 -11.89 3.80 -9.03
CA SER A 65 -10.78 4.66 -9.46
C SER A 65 -10.35 5.71 -8.40
N LYS A 66 -11.32 6.29 -7.67
CA LYS A 66 -11.05 7.25 -6.58
C LYS A 66 -10.40 6.54 -5.38
N ASN A 67 -10.92 5.38 -4.99
CA ASN A 67 -10.35 4.57 -3.90
C ASN A 67 -8.91 4.16 -4.19
N ARG A 68 -8.60 3.81 -5.44
CA ARG A 68 -7.23 3.52 -5.89
C ARG A 68 -6.28 4.70 -5.71
N LYS A 69 -6.66 5.92 -6.12
CA LYS A 69 -5.80 7.11 -6.01
C LYS A 69 -5.43 7.40 -4.55
N CYS A 70 -6.41 7.34 -3.65
CA CYS A 70 -6.18 7.51 -2.22
C CYS A 70 -5.23 6.44 -1.68
N LEU A 71 -5.45 5.17 -2.04
CA LEU A 71 -4.62 4.05 -1.59
C LEU A 71 -3.17 4.17 -2.06
N VAL A 72 -2.94 4.57 -3.31
CA VAL A 72 -1.59 4.79 -3.86
C VAL A 72 -0.87 5.94 -3.15
N GLN A 73 -1.58 7.01 -2.81
CA GLN A 73 -1.00 8.12 -2.03
C GLN A 73 -0.60 7.67 -0.63
N SER A 74 -1.48 6.95 0.07
CA SER A 74 -1.18 6.39 1.39
C SER A 74 0.00 5.42 1.36
N TYR A 75 0.09 4.55 0.36
CA TYR A 75 1.23 3.65 0.17
C TYR A 75 2.55 4.41 -0.01
N LYS A 76 2.56 5.44 -0.87
CA LYS A 76 3.75 6.28 -1.08
C LYS A 76 4.19 7.00 0.19
N ALA A 77 3.24 7.49 0.98
CA ALA A 77 3.51 8.14 2.26
C ALA A 77 4.12 7.16 3.28
N HIS A 78 3.51 5.98 3.46
CA HIS A 78 4.02 4.96 4.38
C HIS A 78 5.40 4.45 3.96
N LYS A 79 5.62 4.22 2.65
CA LYS A 79 6.94 3.82 2.13
C LYS A 79 8.01 4.88 2.40
N ARG A 80 7.68 6.17 2.23
CA ARG A 80 8.62 7.27 2.50
C ARG A 80 8.96 7.36 3.99
N ALA A 81 7.96 7.29 4.87
CA ALA A 81 8.15 7.29 6.32
C ALA A 81 9.05 6.12 6.75
N ALA A 82 8.72 4.90 6.36
CA ALA A 82 9.51 3.72 6.69
C ALA A 82 10.97 3.79 6.17
N THR A 83 11.18 4.42 5.00
CA THR A 83 12.54 4.62 4.46
C THR A 83 13.32 5.66 5.27
N GLN A 84 12.65 6.72 5.74
CA GLN A 84 13.26 7.76 6.57
C GLN A 84 13.61 7.22 7.96
N ASP A 85 12.69 6.48 8.59
CA ASP A 85 12.94 5.85 9.90
C ASP A 85 14.13 4.89 9.83
N LEU A 86 14.19 4.06 8.77
CA LEU A 86 15.33 3.17 8.54
C LEU A 86 16.66 3.93 8.33
N ALA A 87 16.62 5.09 7.67
CA ALA A 87 17.82 5.90 7.46
C ALA A 87 18.32 6.59 8.73
N ILE A 88 17.41 6.95 9.65
CA ILE A 88 17.73 7.51 10.96
C ILE A 88 18.41 6.44 11.83
N VAL A 89 17.86 5.22 11.84
CA VAL A 89 18.41 4.08 12.60
C VAL A 89 19.83 3.72 12.14
N LYS A 90 20.12 3.76 10.84
CA LYS A 90 21.47 3.47 10.31
C LYS A 90 22.52 4.53 10.63
N LYS A 91 22.13 5.71 11.13
CA LYS A 91 23.03 6.82 11.48
C LYS A 91 23.38 6.89 12.96
N GLN A 92 22.70 6.13 13.82
CA GLN A 92 23.07 5.94 15.24
C GLN A 92 24.11 4.84 15.36
#